data_AF-A0A2V8RNL3-F1
#
_entry.id   AF-A0A2V8RNL3-F1
#
_cell.length_a   1.000
_cell.length_b   1.000
_cell.length_c   1.000
_cell.angle_alpha   90.00
_cell.angle_beta   90.00
_cell.angle_gamma   90.00
#
_symmetry.space_group_name_H-M   'P 1'
#
loop_
_entity.id
_entity.type
_entity.pdbx_description
1 polymer ?
#
loop_
_entity_poly.entity_id
_entity_poly.type
_entity_poly.pdbx_seq_one_letter_code
_entity_poly.pdbx_strand_id
1 'polypeptide(L)'
;MLLMSLTSQPSAAKASVTVAQDDAGAPARVDSATVARKLSSQNPLERREAAEELARLALVEQRRLVEGFQVQEKDARVRLALDWALYRMGKNESLFALVRALDSKKLAEQSVGYLKQLEGPEPLYVFLGHVNGNTEIRLLEVLASVGDRATLERIEPFAESTDSGIADAARFAEREINIRLQEQPVVEPKRPRKVGNSAETKPPSR
;
A
#
# COMPACT_ATOMS: atom_id res chain seq x y z
N MET A 1 73.71 -5.14 4.81
CA MET A 1 73.47 -6.53 4.38
C MET A 1 73.53 -7.42 5.62
N LEU A 2 72.63 -8.42 5.66
CA LEU A 2 72.49 -9.50 6.65
C LEU A 2 71.68 -9.25 7.95
N LEU A 3 70.42 -9.71 7.86
CA LEU A 3 69.75 -10.67 8.74
C LEU A 3 69.47 -10.28 10.20
N MET A 4 68.27 -9.74 10.45
CA MET A 4 67.55 -9.95 11.70
C MET A 4 66.71 -11.23 11.58
N SER A 5 67.12 -12.27 12.31
CA SER A 5 66.39 -13.53 12.43
C SER A 5 65.37 -13.50 13.57
N LEU A 6 64.17 -13.97 13.25
CA LEU A 6 63.04 -14.21 14.14
C LEU A 6 63.31 -15.36 15.13
N THR A 7 62.78 -15.22 16.36
CA THR A 7 62.36 -16.33 17.25
C THR A 7 61.15 -15.81 18.05
N SER A 8 59.92 -16.10 17.62
CA SER A 8 59.07 -17.26 17.97
C SER A 8 58.75 -17.40 19.47
N GLN A 9 57.53 -17.05 19.85
CA GLN A 9 56.82 -17.64 21.00
C GLN A 9 55.33 -17.86 20.66
N PRO A 10 54.72 -18.94 21.19
CA PRO A 10 53.38 -19.39 20.83
C PRO A 10 52.29 -18.78 21.72
N SER A 11 51.10 -18.52 21.16
CA SER A 11 49.90 -18.19 21.96
C SER A 11 48.69 -18.96 21.47
N ALA A 12 47.88 -19.36 22.45
CA ALA A 12 46.92 -20.44 22.46
C ALA A 12 45.78 -20.31 21.43
N ALA A 13 45.50 -21.44 20.78
CA ALA A 13 44.27 -21.66 20.03
C ALA A 13 43.07 -21.65 20.98
N LYS A 14 42.14 -20.71 20.79
CA LYS A 14 40.77 -20.83 21.29
C LYS A 14 39.94 -21.51 20.21
N ALA A 15 39.49 -22.72 20.52
CA ALA A 15 38.47 -23.42 19.76
C ALA A 15 37.16 -22.64 19.85
N SER A 16 36.77 -21.99 18.77
CA SER A 16 35.40 -21.51 18.59
C SER A 16 34.59 -22.67 18.02
N VAL A 17 33.73 -23.23 18.86
CA VAL A 17 32.68 -24.17 18.45
C VAL A 17 31.76 -23.43 17.48
N THR A 18 31.82 -23.79 16.21
CA THR A 18 30.87 -23.36 15.19
C THR A 18 29.57 -24.12 15.45
N VAL A 19 28.63 -23.51 16.15
CA VAL A 19 27.23 -23.96 16.15
C VAL A 19 26.66 -23.57 14.79
N ALA A 20 26.47 -24.58 13.95
CA ALA A 20 25.64 -24.49 12.76
C ALA A 20 24.24 -24.03 13.20
N GLN A 21 23.80 -22.89 12.69
CA GLN A 21 22.43 -22.43 12.85
C GLN A 21 21.77 -22.55 11.48
N ASP A 22 20.80 -23.45 11.43
CA ASP A 22 19.92 -23.72 10.31
C ASP A 22 19.34 -22.42 9.75
N ASP A 23 19.71 -22.10 8.50
CA ASP A 23 19.16 -20.97 7.74
C ASP A 23 17.81 -21.40 7.16
N ALA A 24 16.82 -21.47 8.04
CA ALA A 24 15.42 -21.59 7.66
C ALA A 24 14.97 -20.27 7.01
N GLY A 25 15.19 -20.18 5.70
CA GLY A 25 14.49 -19.31 4.74
C GLY A 25 13.88 -18.03 5.31
N ALA A 26 14.73 -17.04 5.63
CA ALA A 26 14.25 -15.69 5.79
C ALA A 26 13.55 -15.25 4.48
N PRO A 27 12.35 -14.65 4.54
CA PRO A 27 11.71 -14.14 3.34
C PRO A 27 12.67 -13.14 2.69
N ALA A 28 12.91 -13.29 1.39
CA ALA A 28 13.79 -12.43 0.62
C ALA A 28 13.49 -10.97 0.96
N ARG A 29 14.36 -10.33 1.76
CA ARG A 29 14.26 -8.88 1.99
C ARG A 29 14.49 -8.24 0.64
N VAL A 30 13.42 -7.73 0.04
CA VAL A 30 13.52 -6.98 -1.21
C VAL A 30 14.54 -5.87 -0.97
N ASP A 31 15.65 -5.92 -1.70
CA ASP A 31 16.71 -4.94 -1.56
C ASP A 31 16.20 -3.61 -2.13
N SER A 32 15.67 -2.77 -1.23
CA SER A 32 15.12 -1.46 -1.55
C SER A 32 16.11 -0.56 -2.28
N ALA A 33 17.41 -0.71 -2.02
CA ALA A 33 18.45 0.01 -2.74
C ALA A 33 18.58 -0.48 -4.18
N THR A 34 18.39 -1.78 -4.45
CA THR A 34 18.32 -2.31 -5.83
C THR A 34 17.12 -1.75 -6.58
N VAL A 35 15.94 -1.65 -5.94
CA VAL A 35 14.75 -1.06 -6.55
C VAL A 35 14.99 0.43 -6.84
N ALA A 36 15.47 1.18 -5.86
CA ALA A 36 15.74 2.61 -5.99
C ALA A 36 16.75 2.93 -7.11
N ARG A 37 17.78 2.09 -7.31
CA ARG A 37 18.74 2.25 -8.41
C ARG A 37 18.07 2.26 -9.79
N LYS A 38 17.00 1.47 -9.98
CA LYS A 38 16.27 1.41 -11.26
C LYS A 38 15.54 2.72 -11.60
N LEU A 39 15.31 3.62 -10.65
CA LEU A 39 14.77 4.96 -10.93
C LEU A 39 15.69 5.80 -11.81
N SER A 40 16.98 5.48 -11.91
CA SER A 40 17.92 6.12 -12.83
C SER A 40 18.04 5.46 -14.21
N SER A 41 17.25 4.40 -14.47
CA SER A 41 17.30 3.70 -15.76
C SER A 41 16.93 4.64 -16.92
N GLN A 42 17.58 4.46 -18.07
CA GLN A 42 17.19 5.15 -19.30
C GLN A 42 15.83 4.67 -19.82
N ASN A 43 15.43 3.44 -19.47
CA ASN A 43 14.17 2.85 -19.87
C ASN A 43 13.00 3.36 -18.98
N PRO A 44 12.01 4.08 -19.52
CA PRO A 44 10.86 4.56 -18.74
C PRO A 44 10.05 3.44 -18.09
N LEU A 45 9.99 2.26 -18.71
CA LEU A 45 9.25 1.13 -18.14
C LEU A 45 9.88 0.67 -16.83
N GLU A 46 11.21 0.52 -16.79
CA GLU A 46 11.94 0.13 -15.58
C GLU A 46 11.80 1.16 -14.46
N ARG A 47 11.82 2.45 -14.81
CA ARG A 47 11.60 3.53 -13.82
C ARG A 47 10.19 3.48 -13.23
N ARG A 48 9.18 3.23 -14.07
CA ARG A 48 7.79 3.08 -13.61
C ARG A 48 7.64 1.89 -12.68
N GLU A 49 8.14 0.71 -13.07
CA GLU A 49 8.08 -0.50 -12.25
C GLU A 49 8.80 -0.33 -10.92
N ALA A 50 9.94 0.36 -10.93
CA ALA A 50 10.67 0.69 -9.71
C ALA A 50 9.88 1.62 -8.79
N ALA A 51 9.20 2.64 -9.34
CA ALA A 51 8.32 3.51 -8.55
C ALA A 51 7.12 2.74 -7.97
N GLU A 52 6.47 1.89 -8.75
CA GLU A 52 5.36 1.04 -8.27
C GLU A 52 5.80 0.07 -7.16
N GLU A 53 6.98 -0.52 -7.31
CA GLU A 53 7.57 -1.40 -6.31
C GLU A 53 7.90 -0.64 -5.01
N LEU A 54 8.45 0.57 -5.11
CA LEU A 54 8.67 1.44 -3.95
C LEU A 54 7.35 1.84 -3.27
N ALA A 55 6.29 2.07 -4.05
CA ALA A 55 4.94 2.34 -3.53
C ALA A 55 4.40 1.14 -2.73
N ARG A 56 4.59 -0.08 -3.26
CA ARG A 56 4.18 -1.33 -2.62
C ARG A 56 4.91 -1.57 -1.30
N LEU A 57 6.20 -1.23 -1.24
CA LEU A 57 7.02 -1.35 -0.03
C LEU A 57 6.79 -0.20 0.98
N ALA A 58 6.22 0.92 0.53
CA ALA A 58 5.92 2.10 1.35
C ALA A 58 7.10 2.62 2.19
N LEU A 59 8.31 2.57 1.62
CA LEU A 59 9.56 2.88 2.32
C LEU A 59 9.77 4.38 2.51
N VAL A 60 9.33 4.89 3.66
CA VAL A 60 9.36 6.31 4.01
C VAL A 60 10.78 6.89 3.97
N GLU A 61 11.81 6.09 4.24
CA GLU A 61 13.22 6.51 4.17
C GLU A 61 13.68 6.87 2.75
N GLN A 62 13.03 6.31 1.72
CA GLN A 62 13.33 6.61 0.31
C GLN A 62 12.55 7.82 -0.21
N ARG A 63 11.63 8.41 0.57
CA ARG A 63 10.74 9.48 0.12
C ARG A 63 11.48 10.65 -0.53
N ARG A 64 12.54 11.16 0.12
CA ARG A 64 13.33 12.28 -0.41
C ARG A 64 14.00 11.97 -1.75
N LEU A 65 14.46 10.73 -1.93
CA LEU A 65 15.03 10.26 -3.20
C LEU A 65 13.94 10.28 -4.29
N VAL A 66 12.77 9.71 -3.99
CA VAL A 66 11.62 9.63 -4.92
C VAL A 66 11.14 11.02 -5.30
N GLU A 67 11.10 11.98 -4.37
CA GLU A 67 10.77 13.39 -4.66
C GLU A 67 11.75 14.00 -5.67
N GLY A 68 13.05 13.75 -5.49
CA GLY A 68 14.09 14.23 -6.41
C GLY A 68 13.90 13.69 -7.83
N PHE A 69 13.53 12.41 -7.97
CA PHE A 69 13.21 11.81 -9.27
C PHE A 69 11.89 12.36 -9.84
N GLN A 70 10.86 12.53 -9.02
CA GLN A 70 9.54 13.02 -9.45
C GLN A 70 9.63 14.40 -10.11
N VAL A 71 10.44 15.30 -9.55
CA VAL A 71 10.63 16.65 -10.08
C VAL A 71 11.28 16.62 -11.47
N GLN A 72 12.25 15.72 -11.67
CA GLN A 72 13.06 15.63 -12.89
C GLN A 72 12.41 14.76 -13.98
N GLU A 73 11.44 13.91 -13.64
CA GLU A 73 10.90 12.90 -14.54
C GLU A 73 10.08 13.49 -15.68
N LYS A 74 10.47 13.23 -16.94
CA LYS A 74 9.79 13.79 -18.12
C LYS A 74 8.63 12.93 -18.60
N ASP A 75 8.65 11.63 -18.34
CA ASP A 75 7.58 10.73 -18.73
C ASP A 75 6.41 10.84 -17.75
N ALA A 76 5.24 11.23 -18.26
CA ALA A 76 4.05 11.44 -17.44
C ALA A 76 3.54 10.18 -16.72
N ARG A 77 3.72 8.98 -17.29
CA ARG A 77 3.32 7.71 -16.64
C ARG A 77 4.27 7.34 -15.53
N VAL A 78 5.56 7.57 -15.72
CA VAL A 78 6.57 7.38 -14.66
C VAL A 78 6.36 8.39 -13.54
N ARG A 79 6.13 9.67 -13.88
CA ARG A 79 5.84 10.72 -12.91
C ARG A 79 4.61 10.38 -12.06
N LEU A 80 3.54 9.87 -12.66
CA LEU A 80 2.34 9.44 -11.92
C LEU A 80 2.62 8.25 -10.99
N ALA A 81 3.47 7.31 -11.39
CA ALA A 81 3.90 6.20 -10.53
C ALA A 81 4.75 6.70 -9.34
N LEU A 82 5.58 7.71 -9.55
CA LEU A 82 6.33 8.37 -8.48
C LEU A 82 5.39 9.11 -7.51
N ASP A 83 4.36 9.80 -8.02
CA ASP A 83 3.32 10.41 -7.17
C ASP A 83 2.58 9.36 -6.34
N TRP A 84 2.28 8.19 -6.91
CA TRP A 84 1.70 7.07 -6.16
C TRP A 84 2.64 6.55 -5.07
N ALA A 85 3.93 6.38 -5.38
CA ALA A 85 4.94 6.00 -4.39
C ALA A 85 5.04 7.00 -3.25
N LEU A 86 5.07 8.30 -3.56
CA LEU A 86 5.12 9.37 -2.58
C LEU A 86 3.89 9.37 -1.68
N TYR A 87 2.70 9.20 -2.25
CA TYR A 87 1.47 9.06 -1.47
C TYR A 87 1.57 7.89 -0.48
N ARG A 88 2.00 6.71 -0.94
CA ARG A 88 2.20 5.53 -0.09
C ARG A 88 3.29 5.73 0.98
N MET A 89 4.22 6.66 0.76
CA MET A 89 5.24 7.09 1.73
C MET A 89 4.77 8.25 2.64
N GLY A 90 3.46 8.54 2.67
CA GLY A 90 2.84 9.52 3.55
C GLY A 90 2.84 10.96 3.03
N LYS A 91 3.16 11.19 1.75
CA LYS A 91 3.02 12.50 1.10
C LYS A 91 1.60 12.67 0.56
N ASN A 92 0.66 12.98 1.45
CA ASN A 92 -0.78 12.99 1.14
C ASN A 92 -1.14 13.92 -0.03
N GLU A 93 -0.42 15.03 -0.20
CA GLU A 93 -0.63 15.97 -1.30
C GLU A 93 -0.34 15.37 -2.69
N SER A 94 0.42 14.27 -2.77
CA SER A 94 0.61 13.57 -4.04
C SER A 94 -0.69 12.96 -4.57
N LEU A 95 -1.68 12.70 -3.71
CA LEU A 95 -3.00 12.19 -4.12
C LEU A 95 -3.72 13.11 -5.11
N PHE A 96 -3.51 14.43 -5.02
CA PHE A 96 -4.09 15.40 -5.95
C PHE A 96 -3.65 15.14 -7.40
N ALA A 97 -2.39 14.73 -7.60
CA ALA A 97 -1.87 14.42 -8.94
C ALA A 97 -2.57 13.19 -9.53
N LEU A 98 -2.86 12.18 -8.70
CA LEU A 98 -3.58 10.97 -9.10
C LEU A 98 -5.02 11.29 -9.47
N VAL A 99 -5.75 12.00 -8.60
CA VAL A 99 -7.15 12.37 -8.87
C VAL A 99 -7.25 13.24 -10.14
N ARG A 100 -6.36 14.22 -10.30
CA ARG A 100 -6.32 15.04 -11.53
C ARG A 100 -6.04 14.21 -12.79
N ALA A 101 -5.28 13.13 -12.67
CA ALA A 101 -4.99 12.25 -13.80
C ALA A 101 -6.20 11.42 -14.26
N LEU A 102 -7.31 11.39 -13.52
CA LEU A 102 -8.54 10.69 -13.92
C LEU A 102 -9.17 11.27 -15.19
N ASP A 103 -9.07 12.58 -15.45
CA ASP A 103 -9.57 13.17 -16.71
C ASP A 103 -8.62 12.93 -17.91
N SER A 104 -7.41 12.44 -17.65
CA SER A 104 -6.43 12.25 -18.71
C SER A 104 -6.71 11.00 -19.55
N LYS A 105 -6.95 11.17 -20.85
CA LYS A 105 -7.07 10.04 -21.80
C LYS A 105 -5.90 9.05 -21.75
N LYS A 106 -4.68 9.49 -21.41
CA LYS A 106 -3.47 8.66 -21.39
C LYS A 106 -3.19 8.02 -20.02
N LEU A 107 -3.62 8.69 -18.94
CA LEU A 107 -3.23 8.35 -17.56
C LEU A 107 -4.40 7.83 -16.70
N ALA A 108 -5.65 8.02 -17.12
CA ALA A 108 -6.82 7.68 -16.33
C ALA A 108 -6.81 6.22 -15.89
N GLU A 109 -6.52 5.28 -16.78
CA GLU A 109 -6.46 3.85 -16.47
C GLU A 109 -5.41 3.55 -15.38
N GLN A 110 -4.22 4.13 -15.51
CA GLN A 110 -3.14 3.98 -14.53
C GLN A 110 -3.55 4.58 -13.17
N SER A 111 -4.16 5.77 -13.17
CA SER A 111 -4.62 6.42 -11.95
C SER A 111 -5.73 5.62 -11.26
N VAL A 112 -6.74 5.17 -11.99
CA VAL A 112 -7.80 4.29 -11.47
C VAL A 112 -7.19 3.03 -10.86
N GLY A 113 -6.21 2.42 -11.53
CA GLY A 113 -5.49 1.25 -11.02
C GLY A 113 -4.78 1.49 -9.68
N TYR A 114 -4.21 2.69 -9.47
CA TYR A 114 -3.59 3.06 -8.20
C TYR A 114 -4.62 3.39 -7.12
N LEU A 115 -5.64 4.20 -7.42
CA LEU A 115 -6.64 4.59 -6.43
C LEU A 115 -7.49 3.41 -5.95
N LYS A 116 -7.66 2.37 -6.78
CA LYS A 116 -8.31 1.11 -6.36
C LYS A 116 -7.48 0.27 -5.39
N GLN A 117 -6.18 0.56 -5.23
CA GLN A 117 -5.31 -0.11 -4.26
C GLN A 117 -5.31 0.55 -2.89
N LEU A 118 -6.10 1.62 -2.70
CA LEU A 118 -6.27 2.23 -1.39
C LEU A 118 -6.90 1.24 -0.41
N GLU A 119 -6.48 1.31 0.85
CA GLU A 119 -7.02 0.47 1.93
C GLU A 119 -8.47 0.83 2.28
N GLY A 120 -8.87 2.06 1.96
CA GLY A 120 -10.21 2.58 2.20
C GLY A 120 -10.50 3.85 1.39
N PRO A 121 -11.76 4.30 1.39
CA PRO A 121 -12.22 5.44 0.59
C PRO A 121 -11.91 6.80 1.22
N GLU A 122 -11.54 6.87 2.49
CA GLU A 122 -11.43 8.11 3.27
C GLU A 122 -10.55 9.18 2.63
N PRO A 123 -9.36 8.85 2.08
CA PRO A 123 -8.51 9.84 1.41
C PRO A 123 -9.17 10.49 0.20
N LEU A 124 -10.17 9.83 -0.41
CA LEU A 124 -10.85 10.31 -1.61
C LEU A 124 -11.99 11.29 -1.32
N TYR A 125 -12.50 11.33 -0.10
CA TYR A 125 -13.66 12.17 0.23
C TYR A 125 -13.39 13.67 0.09
N VAL A 126 -12.14 14.11 0.27
CA VAL A 126 -11.76 15.52 0.10
C VAL A 126 -11.94 16.01 -1.35
N PHE A 127 -12.11 15.10 -2.31
CA PHE A 127 -12.31 15.45 -3.71
C PHE A 127 -13.78 15.48 -4.11
N LEU A 128 -14.68 14.86 -3.34
CA LEU A 128 -16.13 14.86 -3.63
C LEU A 128 -16.67 16.30 -3.59
N GLY A 129 -17.35 16.71 -4.66
CA GLY A 129 -17.88 18.08 -4.80
C GLY A 129 -16.82 19.16 -5.08
N HIS A 130 -15.54 18.77 -5.18
CA HIS A 130 -14.43 19.66 -5.53
C HIS A 130 -13.82 19.35 -6.91
N VAL A 131 -14.25 18.27 -7.55
CA VAL A 131 -13.95 17.92 -8.94
C VAL A 131 -15.24 17.93 -9.76
N ASN A 132 -15.13 17.84 -11.09
CA ASN A 132 -16.30 17.86 -11.97
C ASN A 132 -16.06 17.01 -13.24
N GLY A 133 -17.14 16.82 -14.01
CA GLY A 133 -17.11 16.13 -15.29
C GLY A 133 -16.52 14.73 -15.19
N ASN A 134 -15.65 14.36 -16.14
CA ASN A 134 -15.06 13.02 -16.17
C ASN A 134 -14.24 12.66 -14.93
N THR A 135 -13.64 13.66 -14.26
CA THR A 135 -12.87 13.40 -13.02
C THR A 135 -13.82 12.88 -11.94
N GLU A 136 -14.97 13.52 -11.78
CA GLU A 136 -15.98 13.14 -10.79
C GLU A 136 -16.61 11.78 -11.12
N ILE A 137 -16.97 11.55 -12.39
CA ILE A 137 -17.48 10.26 -12.87
C ILE A 137 -16.51 9.12 -12.52
N ARG A 138 -15.22 9.26 -12.85
CA ARG A 138 -14.22 8.23 -12.58
C ARG A 138 -13.87 8.11 -11.09
N LEU A 139 -13.96 9.20 -10.33
CA LEU A 139 -13.81 9.15 -8.88
C LEU A 139 -14.92 8.30 -8.24
N LEU A 140 -16.17 8.45 -8.70
CA LEU A 140 -17.29 7.61 -8.27
C LEU A 140 -17.07 6.14 -8.68
N GLU A 141 -16.56 5.86 -9.88
CA GLU A 141 -16.19 4.49 -10.30
C GLU A 141 -15.08 3.87 -9.43
N VAL A 142 -14.12 4.67 -8.96
CA VAL A 142 -13.11 4.21 -8.00
C VAL A 142 -13.77 3.90 -6.65
N LEU A 143 -14.62 4.80 -6.14
CA LEU A 143 -15.39 4.61 -4.91
C LEU A 143 -16.34 3.41 -4.98
N ALA A 144 -16.84 3.05 -6.16
CA ALA A 144 -17.58 1.80 -6.37
C ALA A 144 -16.77 0.57 -5.92
N SER A 145 -15.45 0.60 -6.12
CA SER A 145 -14.53 -0.50 -5.83
C SER A 145 -14.01 -0.48 -4.38
N VAL A 146 -13.65 0.70 -3.86
CA VAL A 146 -13.02 0.84 -2.52
C VAL A 146 -13.96 1.34 -1.44
N GLY A 147 -15.17 1.78 -1.81
CA GLY A 147 -16.14 2.39 -0.90
C GLY A 147 -16.70 1.43 0.12
N ASP A 148 -17.14 1.99 1.24
CA ASP A 148 -17.73 1.30 2.37
C ASP A 148 -19.16 1.83 2.62
N ARG A 149 -19.74 1.52 3.78
CA ARG A 149 -21.07 2.02 4.15
C ARG A 149 -21.11 3.54 4.28
N ALA A 150 -20.05 4.17 4.81
CA ALA A 150 -19.99 5.62 4.94
C ALA A 150 -19.91 6.31 3.56
N THR A 151 -19.34 5.64 2.55
CA THR A 151 -19.35 6.14 1.17
C THR A 151 -20.77 6.30 0.63
N LEU A 152 -21.72 5.40 0.94
CA LEU A 152 -23.10 5.50 0.44
C LEU A 152 -23.76 6.83 0.81
N GLU A 153 -23.68 7.22 2.08
CA GLU A 153 -24.23 8.49 2.58
C GLU A 153 -23.56 9.70 1.90
N ARG A 154 -22.28 9.57 1.54
CA ARG A 154 -21.51 10.65 0.91
C ARG A 154 -21.80 10.80 -0.58
N ILE A 155 -22.13 9.70 -1.27
CA ILE A 155 -22.37 9.72 -2.72
C ILE A 155 -23.85 9.88 -3.09
N GLU A 156 -24.77 9.73 -2.13
CA GLU A 156 -26.22 9.88 -2.32
C GLU A 156 -26.60 11.18 -3.08
N PRO A 157 -26.06 12.38 -2.74
CA PRO A 157 -26.41 13.61 -3.46
C PRO A 157 -26.05 13.59 -4.95
N PHE A 158 -25.07 12.77 -5.35
CA PHE A 158 -24.62 12.69 -6.74
C PHE A 158 -25.56 11.85 -7.61
N ALA A 159 -26.35 10.94 -7.02
CA ALA A 159 -27.36 10.16 -7.74
C ALA A 159 -28.53 11.02 -8.26
N GLU A 160 -28.70 12.22 -7.69
CA GLU A 160 -29.67 13.24 -8.09
C GLU A 160 -29.06 14.36 -8.96
N SER A 161 -27.79 14.22 -9.36
CA SER A 161 -27.11 15.21 -10.20
C SER A 161 -27.86 15.48 -11.50
N THR A 162 -27.85 16.74 -11.93
CA THR A 162 -28.39 17.14 -13.25
C THR A 162 -27.52 16.65 -14.41
N ASP A 163 -26.26 16.31 -14.13
CA ASP A 163 -25.40 15.63 -15.09
C ASP A 163 -25.68 14.13 -15.06
N SER A 164 -26.20 13.59 -16.16
CA SER A 164 -26.58 12.18 -16.25
C SER A 164 -25.40 11.23 -16.08
N GLY A 165 -24.20 11.61 -16.52
CA GLY A 165 -23.00 10.79 -16.38
C GLY A 165 -22.58 10.65 -14.92
N ILE A 166 -22.65 11.75 -14.16
CA ILE A 166 -22.39 11.74 -12.71
C ILE A 166 -23.46 10.93 -11.98
N ALA A 167 -24.74 11.16 -12.30
CA ALA A 167 -25.84 10.44 -11.68
C ALA A 167 -25.77 8.93 -11.92
N ASP A 168 -25.45 8.50 -13.13
CA ASP A 168 -25.31 7.09 -13.47
C ASP A 168 -24.09 6.44 -12.79
N ALA A 169 -22.96 7.16 -12.70
CA ALA A 169 -21.77 6.70 -11.98
C ALA A 169 -22.01 6.57 -10.47
N ALA A 170 -22.74 7.52 -9.86
CA ALA A 170 -23.10 7.46 -8.45
C ALA A 170 -23.99 6.23 -8.16
N ARG A 171 -25.05 6.04 -8.94
CA ARG A 171 -25.94 4.86 -8.81
C ARG A 171 -25.19 3.55 -9.06
N PHE A 172 -24.22 3.54 -9.98
CA PHE A 172 -23.35 2.39 -10.17
C PHE A 172 -22.52 2.12 -8.92
N ALA A 173 -21.87 3.13 -8.35
CA ALA A 173 -21.10 2.99 -7.13
C ALA A 173 -21.94 2.50 -5.94
N GLU A 174 -23.15 3.04 -5.76
CA GLU A 174 -24.09 2.58 -4.73
C GLU A 174 -24.42 1.10 -4.87
N ARG A 175 -24.72 0.62 -6.08
CA ARG A 175 -25.01 -0.80 -6.33
C ARG A 175 -23.81 -1.68 -6.00
N GLU A 176 -22.63 -1.35 -6.52
CA GLU A 176 -21.41 -2.14 -6.30
C GLU A 176 -21.01 -2.20 -4.82
N ILE A 177 -21.11 -1.08 -4.11
CA ILE A 177 -20.86 -1.04 -2.66
C ILE A 177 -21.86 -1.94 -1.93
N ASN A 178 -23.16 -1.84 -2.24
CA ASN A 178 -24.18 -2.67 -1.60
C ASN A 178 -23.97 -4.17 -1.86
N ILE A 179 -23.60 -4.57 -3.08
CA ILE A 179 -23.27 -5.97 -3.41
C ILE A 179 -22.10 -6.44 -2.52
N ARG A 180 -20.99 -5.70 -2.49
CA ARG A 180 -19.81 -6.07 -1.68
C ARG A 180 -20.11 -6.12 -0.18
N LEU A 181 -20.97 -5.24 0.33
CA LEU A 181 -21.37 -5.24 1.74
C LEU A 181 -22.26 -6.44 2.11
N GLN A 182 -23.03 -6.98 1.15
CA GLN A 182 -23.82 -8.19 1.36
C GLN A 182 -22.96 -9.45 1.27
N GLU A 183 -21.93 -9.45 0.42
CA GLU A 183 -21.01 -10.58 0.22
C GLU A 183 -19.98 -10.75 1.34
N GLN A 184 -19.74 -9.72 2.17
CA GLN A 184 -18.89 -9.84 3.35
C GLN A 184 -19.66 -10.49 4.50
N PRO A 185 -19.40 -11.77 4.85
CA PRO A 185 -20.05 -12.38 6.00
C PRO A 185 -19.60 -11.67 7.28
N VAL A 186 -20.56 -11.26 8.10
CA VAL A 186 -20.31 -10.80 9.46
C VAL A 186 -19.62 -11.95 10.19
N VAL A 187 -18.31 -11.85 10.43
CA VAL A 187 -17.57 -12.81 11.24
C VAL A 187 -18.12 -12.70 12.66
N GLU A 188 -19.03 -13.60 13.03
CA GLU A 188 -19.53 -13.66 14.40
C GLU A 188 -18.35 -13.87 15.35
N PRO A 189 -18.17 -13.01 16.38
CA PRO A 189 -17.10 -13.18 17.34
C PRO A 189 -17.30 -14.52 18.06
N LYS A 190 -16.32 -15.41 17.89
CA LYS A 190 -16.24 -16.74 18.47
C LYS A 190 -16.46 -16.63 19.99
N ARG A 191 -17.66 -16.98 20.46
CA ARG A 191 -18.02 -16.90 21.89
C ARG A 191 -16.96 -17.64 22.71
N PRO A 192 -16.40 -17.03 23.77
CA PRO A 192 -15.41 -17.70 24.61
C PRO A 192 -16.04 -18.95 25.24
N ARG A 193 -15.37 -20.10 25.09
CA ARG A 193 -15.76 -21.34 25.76
C ARG A 193 -15.68 -21.12 27.27
N LYS A 194 -16.83 -21.14 27.95
CA LYS A 194 -16.92 -21.24 29.41
C LYS A 194 -16.44 -22.64 29.81
N VAL A 195 -15.19 -22.76 30.25
CA VAL A 195 -14.69 -24.01 30.86
C VAL A 195 -15.33 -24.12 32.24
N GLY A 196 -16.15 -25.15 32.42
CA GLY A 196 -16.82 -25.46 33.69
C GLY A 196 -15.80 -25.81 34.76
N ASN A 197 -15.96 -25.18 35.93
CA ASN A 197 -15.22 -25.47 37.15
C ASN A 197 -15.86 -26.70 37.80
N SER A 198 -15.18 -27.85 37.76
CA SER A 198 -15.66 -29.09 38.37
C SER A 198 -15.03 -29.30 39.75
N ALA A 199 -15.89 -29.22 40.76
CA ALA A 199 -15.93 -30.05 41.97
C ALA A 199 -14.74 -30.02 42.94
N GLU A 200 -14.89 -29.11 43.90
CA GLU A 200 -14.49 -29.18 45.30
C GLU A 200 -14.67 -30.58 45.92
N THR A 201 -13.59 -31.12 46.51
CA THR A 201 -13.55 -32.41 47.22
C THR A 201 -13.21 -32.17 48.70
N LYS A 202 -14.15 -32.43 49.62
CA LYS A 202 -13.88 -32.85 51.02
C LYS A 202 -15.17 -33.29 51.78
N PRO A 203 -15.09 -34.01 52.92
CA PRO A 203 -15.31 -35.47 53.02
C PRO A 203 -16.46 -35.84 54.01
N PRO A 204 -16.83 -37.12 54.18
CA PRO A 204 -17.68 -37.51 55.30
C PRO A 204 -16.87 -37.90 56.55
N SER A 205 -17.36 -37.41 57.67
CA SER A 205 -16.91 -37.65 59.03
C SER A 205 -17.14 -39.08 59.51
N ARG A 206 -16.17 -39.64 60.24
CA ARG A 206 -16.39 -40.47 61.44
C ARG A 206 -15.13 -40.53 62.29
#